data_AF-A0A931HRW9-F1
#
_entry.id   AF-A0A931HRW9-F1
#
_cell.length_a   1.000
_cell.length_b   1.000
_cell.length_c   1.000
_cell.angle_alpha   90.00
_cell.angle_beta   90.00
_cell.angle_gamma   90.00
#
_symmetry.space_group_name_H-M   'P 1'
#
loop_
_entity.id
_entity.type
_entity.pdbx_description
1 polymer ?
#
loop_
_entity_poly.entity_id
_entity_poly.type
_entity_poly.pdbx_seq_one_letter_code
_entity_poly.pdbx_strand_id
1 'polypeptide(L)'
;MKNMKVWLVITFIVFIILASCESNEGATTEDVEPMTVEKEKGIEAEKQSTSGSEGDTGSELQPKKKNIWDGYEGYAKTLTEFELPERGLLEGEAAKEVHSGATDGSAVYENGYVIGKESKRVFVLVYVDDKRPYPYDTQSLALFKTIISSVVNELGIFNGKMGARNKPIEELTKEELEMFSIGRGVWGVLHSSSDRVVRDLRQFETYFAEQGYDDLAAWTTDTVGLYEEILTLDHTEWKKAYTNYLEGAERIERMDMVIELMSKKS
;
A
#
# COMPACT_ATOMS: atom_id res chain seq x y z
N MET A 1 0.52 50.90 4.86
CA MET A 1 -0.52 50.57 5.85
C MET A 1 -1.81 50.23 5.11
N LYS A 2 -2.29 48.98 5.21
CA LYS A 2 -3.63 48.55 4.82
C LYS A 2 -4.17 47.67 5.95
N ASN A 3 -5.44 47.80 6.29
CA ASN A 3 -6.00 47.19 7.49
C ASN A 3 -6.46 45.76 7.19
N MET A 4 -5.73 44.75 7.67
CA MET A 4 -6.18 43.35 7.60
C MET A 4 -7.11 43.07 8.79
N LYS A 5 -8.35 42.64 8.52
CA LYS A 5 -9.34 42.31 9.55
C LYS A 5 -9.18 40.85 9.95
N VAL A 6 -8.60 40.59 11.12
CA VAL A 6 -8.63 39.26 11.73
C VAL A 6 -10.09 38.88 12.02
N TRP A 7 -10.57 37.79 11.42
CA TRP A 7 -11.82 37.14 11.81
C TRP A 7 -11.49 35.93 12.67
N LEU A 8 -11.94 35.97 13.92
CA LEU A 8 -11.99 34.84 14.83
C LEU A 8 -13.26 34.04 14.53
N VAL A 9 -13.19 32.70 14.41
CA VAL A 9 -14.33 31.80 14.68
C VAL A 9 -13.88 30.34 14.91
N ILE A 10 -14.19 29.85 16.11
CA ILE A 10 -14.61 28.49 16.51
C ILE A 10 -13.80 27.26 16.03
N THR A 11 -13.15 26.61 17.00
CA THR A 11 -12.71 25.20 16.96
C THR A 11 -13.89 24.25 16.80
N PHE A 12 -13.83 23.32 15.84
CA PHE A 12 -14.76 22.18 15.77
C PHE A 12 -14.02 20.87 16.07
N ILE A 13 -14.40 20.20 17.16
CA ILE A 13 -13.93 18.85 17.49
C ILE A 13 -14.92 17.87 16.86
N VAL A 14 -14.46 17.06 15.90
CA VAL A 14 -15.26 15.98 15.31
C VAL A 14 -14.83 14.65 15.91
N PHE A 15 -15.63 14.13 16.84
CA PHE A 15 -15.58 12.72 17.21
C PHE A 15 -16.10 11.88 16.04
N ILE A 16 -15.30 10.94 15.54
CA ILE A 16 -15.79 9.85 14.70
C ILE A 16 -15.94 8.61 15.59
N ILE A 17 -17.15 8.39 16.09
CA ILE A 17 -17.59 7.10 16.64
C ILE A 17 -18.68 6.58 15.72
N LEU A 18 -18.33 5.64 14.85
CA LEU A 18 -19.32 4.84 14.12
C LEU A 18 -19.52 3.53 14.88
N ALA A 19 -20.37 3.61 15.90
CA ALA A 19 -21.08 2.43 16.38
C ALA A 19 -22.24 2.15 15.43
N SER A 20 -22.50 0.88 15.11
CA SER A 20 -23.66 0.46 14.31
C SER A 20 -24.16 -0.89 14.81
N CYS A 21 -24.89 -0.83 15.92
CA CYS A 21 -25.63 -1.95 16.49
C CYS A 21 -27.08 -1.52 16.72
N GLU A 22 -27.95 -1.86 15.78
CA GLU A 22 -29.39 -2.12 15.99
C GLU A 22 -29.78 -3.11 14.88
N SER A 23 -30.08 -4.38 15.17
CA SER A 23 -31.20 -4.91 15.98
C SER A 23 -32.52 -4.86 15.23
N ASN A 24 -33.07 -6.05 14.94
CA ASN A 24 -34.46 -6.24 14.53
C ASN A 24 -34.88 -7.67 14.92
N GLU A 25 -35.76 -7.82 15.92
CA GLU A 25 -36.26 -9.11 16.42
C GLU A 25 -37.79 -9.22 16.25
N GLY A 26 -38.27 -10.44 15.98
CA GLY A 26 -39.68 -10.80 15.79
C GLY A 26 -39.83 -11.84 14.66
N ALA A 27 -40.05 -13.15 14.85
CA ALA A 27 -41.07 -13.88 15.64
C ALA A 27 -42.48 -13.80 15.01
N THR A 28 -43.21 -14.88 14.69
CA THR A 28 -43.02 -16.37 14.71
C THR A 28 -43.61 -16.99 13.40
N THR A 29 -43.93 -18.29 13.16
CA THR A 29 -44.05 -19.56 13.94
C THR A 29 -43.92 -20.81 13.01
N GLU A 30 -44.03 -22.01 13.59
CA GLU A 30 -44.61 -23.26 13.02
C GLU A 30 -43.84 -24.09 11.94
N ASP A 31 -43.23 -25.17 12.44
CA ASP A 31 -43.49 -26.59 12.10
C ASP A 31 -43.36 -27.13 10.65
N VAL A 32 -42.28 -27.88 10.41
CA VAL A 32 -42.30 -29.19 9.70
C VAL A 32 -41.31 -30.16 10.35
N GLU A 33 -41.70 -31.42 10.56
CA GLU A 33 -40.86 -32.49 11.14
C GLU A 33 -39.81 -33.08 10.16
N PRO A 34 -38.74 -33.73 10.67
CA PRO A 34 -37.68 -34.32 9.84
C PRO A 34 -38.03 -35.71 9.27
N MET A 35 -37.45 -36.05 8.12
CA MET A 35 -37.34 -37.43 7.63
C MET A 35 -35.89 -37.93 7.61
N THR A 36 -35.73 -39.25 7.72
CA THR A 36 -34.46 -39.96 7.93
C THR A 36 -34.32 -41.15 6.97
N VAL A 37 -33.17 -41.85 7.01
CA VAL A 37 -32.88 -43.13 6.31
C VAL A 37 -32.63 -42.94 4.78
N GLU A 38 -31.69 -43.59 4.08
CA GLU A 38 -30.75 -44.71 4.32
C GLU A 38 -29.35 -44.32 3.72
N LYS A 39 -28.15 -44.79 4.12
CA LYS A 39 -27.53 -46.14 3.94
C LYS A 39 -27.70 -46.72 2.51
N GLU A 40 -26.77 -47.45 1.89
CA GLU A 40 -25.44 -47.96 2.26
C GLU A 40 -24.68 -48.43 0.99
N LYS A 41 -23.37 -48.21 0.90
CA LYS A 41 -22.34 -49.16 0.36
C LYS A 41 -20.98 -48.48 0.12
N GLY A 42 -19.91 -49.10 0.59
CA GLY A 42 -18.54 -48.79 0.18
C GLY A 42 -17.94 -49.92 -0.66
N ILE A 43 -16.73 -49.69 -1.19
CA ILE A 43 -15.84 -50.72 -1.73
C ILE A 43 -14.43 -50.41 -1.19
N GLU A 44 -13.79 -51.38 -0.56
CA GLU A 44 -12.36 -51.33 -0.20
C GLU A 44 -11.54 -52.07 -1.27
N ALA A 45 -10.50 -51.43 -1.80
CA ALA A 45 -9.32 -52.01 -2.47
C ALA A 45 -8.41 -50.84 -2.92
N GLU A 46 -7.08 -50.91 -2.90
CA GLU A 46 -6.17 -51.84 -2.24
C GLU A 46 -4.83 -51.11 -2.00
N LYS A 47 -3.99 -51.56 -1.05
CA LYS A 47 -2.61 -51.06 -0.94
C LYS A 47 -1.66 -51.97 -1.71
N GLN A 48 -0.97 -51.43 -2.71
CA GLN A 48 0.34 -51.96 -3.11
C GLN A 48 1.31 -50.84 -3.45
N SER A 49 2.60 -51.08 -3.26
CA SER A 49 3.65 -50.07 -3.24
C SER A 49 4.84 -50.47 -4.10
N THR A 50 5.66 -49.48 -4.47
CA THR A 50 7.05 -49.58 -4.97
C THR A 50 7.35 -50.47 -6.18
N SER A 51 7.71 -49.85 -7.30
CA SER A 51 8.87 -50.25 -8.13
C SER A 51 9.27 -49.15 -9.14
N GLY A 52 10.57 -48.82 -9.22
CA GLY A 52 11.19 -47.98 -10.27
C GLY A 52 10.80 -46.48 -10.24
N SER A 53 11.72 -45.52 -10.24
CA SER A 53 12.95 -45.44 -11.05
C SER A 53 13.98 -44.54 -10.37
N GLU A 54 15.27 -44.81 -10.62
CA GLU A 54 16.29 -43.75 -10.53
C GLU A 54 16.04 -42.75 -11.68
N GLY A 55 16.24 -41.46 -11.43
CA GLY A 55 15.87 -40.39 -12.36
C GLY A 55 16.62 -39.12 -12.03
N ASP A 56 17.84 -38.99 -12.53
CA ASP A 56 18.60 -37.75 -12.49
C ASP A 56 17.88 -36.68 -13.33
N THR A 57 17.34 -35.66 -12.67
CA THR A 57 17.00 -34.39 -13.32
C THR A 57 16.80 -33.28 -12.30
N GLY A 58 17.27 -32.08 -12.63
CA GLY A 58 16.94 -30.87 -11.89
C GLY A 58 17.82 -30.62 -10.66
N SER A 59 18.99 -30.00 -10.88
CA SER A 59 19.60 -29.17 -9.83
C SER A 59 18.58 -28.12 -9.42
N GLU A 60 18.00 -28.26 -8.23
CA GLU A 60 16.95 -27.40 -7.73
C GLU A 60 17.41 -25.93 -7.78
N LEU A 61 16.71 -25.12 -8.58
CA LEU A 61 16.97 -23.69 -8.71
C LEU A 61 16.48 -22.97 -7.44
N GLN A 62 17.24 -23.11 -6.35
CA GLN A 62 17.07 -22.24 -5.20
C GLN A 62 17.13 -20.79 -5.71
N PRO A 63 16.11 -19.97 -5.44
CA PRO A 63 16.12 -18.58 -5.87
C PRO A 63 17.32 -17.92 -5.20
N LYS A 64 18.35 -17.59 -5.99
CA LYS A 64 19.48 -16.78 -5.53
C LYS A 64 18.86 -15.58 -4.81
N LYS A 65 19.24 -15.36 -3.55
CA LYS A 65 18.84 -14.16 -2.81
C LYS A 65 19.26 -12.95 -3.65
N LYS A 66 18.32 -12.37 -4.41
CA LYS A 66 18.54 -11.12 -5.15
C LYS A 66 19.05 -10.11 -4.14
N ASN A 67 20.08 -9.37 -4.50
CA ASN A 67 20.55 -8.29 -3.67
C ASN A 67 19.40 -7.29 -3.53
N ILE A 68 19.24 -6.68 -2.35
CA ILE A 68 18.18 -5.67 -2.14
C ILE A 68 18.35 -4.49 -3.10
N TRP A 69 19.59 -4.26 -3.53
CA TRP A 69 19.99 -3.22 -4.46
C TRP A 69 19.68 -3.52 -5.94
N ASP A 70 19.64 -4.79 -6.38
CA ASP A 70 19.70 -5.17 -7.81
C ASP A 70 18.61 -4.48 -8.65
N GLY A 71 18.97 -3.43 -9.40
CA GLY A 71 18.05 -2.67 -10.26
C GLY A 71 17.30 -1.54 -9.57
N TYR A 72 17.71 -1.15 -8.36
CA TYR A 72 17.14 -0.05 -7.57
C TYR A 72 18.16 1.06 -7.26
N GLU A 73 19.42 0.92 -7.66
CA GLU A 73 20.51 1.84 -7.31
C GLU A 73 20.30 3.28 -7.82
N GLY A 74 19.65 3.45 -8.99
CA GLY A 74 19.29 4.75 -9.54
C GLY A 74 18.22 5.48 -8.72
N TYR A 75 17.16 4.75 -8.32
CA TYR A 75 16.12 5.27 -7.44
C TYR A 75 16.69 5.62 -6.06
N ALA A 76 17.56 4.75 -5.52
CA ALA A 76 18.24 4.94 -4.24
C ALA A 76 18.91 6.32 -4.17
N LYS A 77 19.74 6.61 -5.18
CA LYS A 77 20.46 7.87 -5.29
C LYS A 77 19.50 9.07 -5.35
N THR A 78 18.54 9.01 -6.28
CA THR A 78 17.56 10.07 -6.52
C THR A 78 16.73 10.39 -5.29
N LEU A 79 16.38 9.39 -4.47
CA LEU A 79 15.53 9.53 -3.28
C LEU A 79 16.28 9.87 -1.98
N THR A 80 17.62 9.95 -1.99
CA THR A 80 18.39 10.43 -0.83
C THR A 80 19.25 11.66 -1.10
N GLU A 81 19.78 11.84 -2.31
CA GLU A 81 20.66 12.96 -2.65
C GLU A 81 19.91 14.21 -3.15
N PHE A 82 18.59 14.16 -3.31
CA PHE A 82 17.81 15.35 -3.72
C PHE A 82 17.79 16.40 -2.62
N GLU A 83 17.95 17.68 -2.98
CA GLU A 83 17.70 18.80 -2.07
C GLU A 83 16.29 19.34 -2.21
N LEU A 84 15.77 19.91 -1.12
CA LEU A 84 14.45 20.55 -1.09
C LEU A 84 14.51 21.90 -1.83
N PRO A 85 13.44 22.32 -2.54
CA PRO A 85 13.50 23.53 -3.35
C PRO A 85 13.51 24.79 -2.47
N GLU A 86 14.27 25.81 -2.88
CA GLU A 86 14.17 27.16 -2.29
C GLU A 86 12.89 27.88 -2.76
N ARG A 87 12.36 27.49 -3.92
CA ARG A 87 11.14 28.06 -4.52
C ARG A 87 9.96 27.87 -3.56
N GLY A 88 9.23 28.97 -3.31
CA GLY A 88 8.00 28.99 -2.50
C GLY A 88 8.18 28.59 -1.03
N LEU A 89 9.42 28.50 -0.54
CA LEU A 89 9.74 28.23 0.87
C LEU A 89 9.34 29.43 1.74
N LEU A 90 8.67 29.16 2.86
CA LEU A 90 8.23 30.15 3.83
C LEU A 90 9.05 30.09 5.11
N GLU A 91 9.29 31.25 5.71
CA GLU A 91 10.02 31.41 6.97
C GLU A 91 9.21 32.20 8.02
N GLY A 92 9.61 32.09 9.29
CA GLY A 92 9.08 32.90 10.39
C GLY A 92 7.56 32.77 10.56
N GLU A 93 6.87 33.92 10.64
CA GLU A 93 5.41 33.93 10.84
C GLU A 93 4.63 33.45 9.60
N ALA A 94 5.13 33.65 8.37
CA ALA A 94 4.45 33.18 7.15
C ALA A 94 4.34 31.63 7.12
N ALA A 95 5.39 30.95 7.59
CA ALA A 95 5.35 29.48 7.78
C ALA A 95 4.30 29.07 8.83
N LYS A 96 4.10 29.86 9.89
CA LYS A 96 3.11 29.60 10.95
C LYS A 96 1.68 29.91 10.52
N GLU A 97 1.49 30.89 9.64
CA GLU A 97 0.18 31.21 9.04
C GLU A 97 -0.34 30.05 8.18
N VAL A 98 0.55 29.37 7.43
CA VAL A 98 0.21 28.13 6.70
C VAL A 98 0.11 26.92 7.63
N HIS A 99 1.07 26.75 8.56
CA HIS A 99 1.06 25.63 9.51
C HIS A 99 1.50 26.06 10.90
N SER A 100 0.56 26.19 11.84
CA SER A 100 0.85 26.62 13.21
C SER A 100 1.75 25.67 14.02
N GLY A 101 1.97 24.44 13.53
CA GLY A 101 2.94 23.48 14.07
C GLY A 101 4.34 23.57 13.46
N ALA A 102 4.63 24.60 12.65
CA ALA A 102 5.93 24.78 12.00
C ALA A 102 7.08 24.88 13.01
N THR A 103 8.13 24.11 12.77
CA THR A 103 9.36 24.04 13.58
C THR A 103 10.59 24.23 12.68
N ASP A 104 11.73 24.60 13.26
CA ASP A 104 12.96 24.83 12.51
C ASP A 104 13.44 23.59 11.71
N GLY A 105 13.10 22.37 12.15
CA GLY A 105 13.33 21.12 11.44
C GLY A 105 12.40 20.84 10.26
N SER A 106 11.43 21.73 10.00
CA SER A 106 10.45 21.62 8.90
C SER A 106 10.69 22.70 7.85
N ALA A 107 10.49 22.34 6.58
CA ALA A 107 10.32 23.26 5.46
C ALA A 107 8.82 23.38 5.16
N VAL A 108 8.30 24.61 5.17
CA VAL A 108 6.88 24.92 4.90
C VAL A 108 6.79 25.70 3.60
N TYR A 109 5.87 25.33 2.72
CA TYR A 109 5.77 25.90 1.38
C TYR A 109 4.43 26.61 1.13
N GLU A 110 4.46 27.62 0.26
CA GLU A 110 3.29 28.41 -0.15
C GLU A 110 2.15 27.59 -0.78
N ASN A 111 2.47 26.43 -1.37
CA ASN A 111 1.50 25.49 -1.91
C ASN A 111 0.91 24.53 -0.88
N GLY A 112 1.26 24.65 0.41
CA GLY A 112 0.72 23.85 1.51
C GLY A 112 1.51 22.60 1.89
N TYR A 113 2.68 22.34 1.28
CA TYR A 113 3.55 21.23 1.69
C TYR A 113 4.30 21.57 3.00
N VAL A 114 4.31 20.63 3.94
CA VAL A 114 5.18 20.64 5.13
C VAL A 114 6.06 19.39 5.10
N ILE A 115 7.38 19.59 4.99
CA ILE A 115 8.37 18.53 4.75
C ILE A 115 9.44 18.57 5.85
N GLY A 116 9.79 17.43 6.44
CA GLY A 116 10.93 17.34 7.36
C GLY A 116 12.24 17.54 6.62
N LYS A 117 13.09 18.49 7.06
CA LYS A 117 14.34 18.85 6.38
C LYS A 117 15.33 17.69 6.32
N GLU A 118 15.49 16.97 7.43
CA GLU A 118 16.40 15.81 7.53
C GLU A 118 15.81 14.55 6.89
N SER A 119 14.55 14.21 7.21
CA SER A 119 13.90 13.00 6.69
C SER A 119 13.59 13.06 5.19
N LYS A 120 13.47 14.28 4.64
CA LYS A 120 13.00 14.59 3.28
C LYS A 120 11.71 13.80 2.97
N ARG A 121 10.79 13.76 3.94
CA ARG A 121 9.44 13.16 3.91
C ARG A 121 8.40 14.23 4.24
N VAL A 122 7.26 14.21 3.56
CA VAL A 122 6.09 15.04 3.88
C VAL A 122 5.52 14.64 5.25
N PHE A 123 5.28 15.62 6.11
CA PHE A 123 4.58 15.47 7.39
C PHE A 123 3.11 15.89 7.32
N VAL A 124 2.81 17.00 6.60
CA VAL A 124 1.45 17.56 6.48
C VAL A 124 1.24 18.10 5.07
N LEU A 125 0.02 17.92 4.55
CA LEU A 125 -0.51 18.62 3.38
C LEU A 125 -1.63 19.56 3.84
N VAL A 126 -1.35 20.85 3.89
CA VAL A 126 -2.32 21.90 4.22
C VAL A 126 -3.08 22.27 2.95
N TYR A 127 -4.42 22.25 2.98
CA TYR A 127 -5.22 22.68 1.84
C TYR A 127 -5.21 24.21 1.76
N VAL A 128 -4.87 24.75 0.59
CA VAL A 128 -4.80 26.20 0.33
C VAL A 128 -5.90 26.55 -0.68
N ASP A 129 -6.71 27.57 -0.38
CA ASP A 129 -7.92 27.94 -1.15
C ASP A 129 -8.82 26.72 -1.47
N ASP A 130 -9.09 25.88 -0.45
CA ASP A 130 -9.84 24.62 -0.51
C ASP A 130 -9.28 23.56 -1.51
N LYS A 131 -8.05 23.74 -2.02
CA LYS A 131 -7.41 22.83 -2.97
C LYS A 131 -6.36 21.95 -2.31
N ARG A 132 -6.26 20.71 -2.80
CA ARG A 132 -5.17 19.79 -2.46
C ARG A 132 -3.84 20.31 -3.03
N PRO A 133 -2.75 20.35 -2.25
CA PRO A 133 -1.42 20.76 -2.72
C PRO A 133 -0.89 19.96 -3.92
N TYR A 134 -0.49 20.67 -4.99
CA TYR A 134 0.26 20.09 -6.11
C TYR A 134 1.78 20.25 -5.89
N PRO A 135 2.59 19.19 -5.98
CA PRO A 135 4.03 19.27 -5.73
C PRO A 135 4.75 19.92 -6.92
N TYR A 136 5.74 20.76 -6.64
CA TYR A 136 6.71 21.20 -7.66
C TYR A 136 8.13 20.79 -7.27
N ASP A 137 8.98 20.59 -8.28
CA ASP A 137 10.35 20.12 -8.10
C ASP A 137 10.39 18.87 -7.19
N THR A 138 11.47 18.72 -6.43
CA THR A 138 11.73 17.56 -5.55
C THR A 138 10.72 17.36 -4.40
N GLN A 139 9.68 18.21 -4.26
CA GLN A 139 8.53 17.91 -3.39
C GLN A 139 7.83 16.62 -3.81
N SER A 140 7.86 16.25 -5.11
CA SER A 140 7.36 14.97 -5.62
C SER A 140 8.07 13.78 -4.96
N LEU A 141 9.41 13.81 -4.91
CA LEU A 141 10.25 12.80 -4.28
C LEU A 141 9.99 12.72 -2.76
N ALA A 142 9.81 13.86 -2.09
CA ALA A 142 9.48 13.90 -0.67
C ALA A 142 8.08 13.32 -0.35
N LEU A 143 7.09 13.55 -1.22
CA LEU A 143 5.76 12.93 -1.11
C LEU A 143 5.84 11.43 -1.37
N PHE A 144 6.57 11.00 -2.40
CA PHE A 144 6.78 9.60 -2.75
C PHE A 144 7.39 8.81 -1.59
N LYS A 145 8.41 9.36 -0.92
CA LYS A 145 9.01 8.75 0.28
C LYS A 145 8.06 8.62 1.47
N THR A 146 7.04 9.48 1.57
CA THR A 146 5.98 9.34 2.58
C THR A 146 4.96 8.27 2.15
N ILE A 147 4.51 8.29 0.88
CA ILE A 147 3.51 7.34 0.38
C ILE A 147 4.05 5.90 0.38
N ILE A 148 5.24 5.65 -0.17
CA ILE A 148 5.87 4.32 -0.17
C ILE A 148 5.96 3.75 1.26
N SER A 149 6.40 4.56 2.22
CA SER A 149 6.54 4.12 3.61
C SER A 149 5.20 3.91 4.29
N SER A 150 4.18 4.73 4.00
CA SER A 150 2.79 4.45 4.46
C SER A 150 2.32 3.11 3.93
N VAL A 151 2.40 2.89 2.61
CA VAL A 151 1.91 1.67 1.97
C VAL A 151 2.59 0.43 2.53
N VAL A 152 3.92 0.42 2.74
CA VAL A 152 4.64 -0.74 3.33
C VAL A 152 4.11 -1.14 4.70
N ASN A 153 3.75 -0.17 5.56
CA ASN A 153 3.15 -0.47 6.87
C ASN A 153 1.77 -1.14 6.76
N GLU A 154 1.11 -1.03 5.60
CA GLU A 154 -0.29 -1.40 5.36
C GLU A 154 -0.44 -2.55 4.33
N LEU A 155 0.67 -3.07 3.78
CA LEU A 155 0.71 -4.30 3.00
C LEU A 155 0.50 -5.52 3.91
N GLY A 156 -0.40 -6.43 3.50
CA GLY A 156 -0.64 -7.71 4.20
C GLY A 156 -2.12 -8.09 4.29
N ILE A 157 -2.57 -9.05 3.46
CA ILE A 157 -4.00 -9.37 3.33
C ILE A 157 -4.55 -10.38 4.35
N PHE A 158 -3.70 -11.21 4.96
CA PHE A 158 -4.15 -12.39 5.72
C PHE A 158 -4.28 -12.20 7.24
N ASN A 159 -3.59 -11.21 7.83
CA ASN A 159 -3.37 -11.18 9.29
C ASN A 159 -3.88 -9.92 10.01
N GLY A 160 -4.29 -8.87 9.30
CA GLY A 160 -4.75 -7.60 9.90
C GLY A 160 -3.70 -6.88 10.76
N LYS A 161 -2.43 -7.33 10.72
CA LYS A 161 -1.29 -6.76 11.43
C LYS A 161 -0.48 -5.93 10.43
N MET A 162 -0.25 -4.66 10.77
CA MET A 162 0.65 -3.79 10.01
C MET A 162 2.04 -4.43 9.86
N GLY A 163 2.62 -4.33 8.66
CA GLY A 163 3.93 -4.91 8.32
C GLY A 163 4.00 -6.45 8.29
N ALA A 164 2.87 -7.16 8.27
CA ALA A 164 2.86 -8.62 8.11
C ALA A 164 3.08 -9.00 6.64
N ARG A 165 4.35 -9.29 6.29
CA ARG A 165 4.78 -9.69 4.94
C ARG A 165 3.86 -10.73 4.31
N ASN A 166 3.58 -10.50 3.02
CA ASN A 166 2.97 -11.50 2.14
C ASN A 166 3.98 -12.61 1.83
N LYS A 167 3.49 -13.78 1.42
CA LYS A 167 4.28 -15.00 1.23
C LYS A 167 3.87 -15.70 -0.08
N PRO A 168 4.74 -16.54 -0.68
CA PRO A 168 4.40 -17.29 -1.89
C PRO A 168 3.10 -18.10 -1.79
N ILE A 169 2.45 -18.40 -2.92
CA ILE A 169 1.22 -19.23 -2.98
C ILE A 169 1.46 -20.61 -2.35
N GLU A 170 2.69 -21.10 -2.51
CA GLU A 170 3.22 -22.37 -2.04
C GLU A 170 3.38 -22.42 -0.51
N GLU A 171 3.42 -21.27 0.16
CA GLU A 171 3.50 -21.11 1.62
C GLU A 171 2.14 -20.79 2.27
N LEU A 172 1.06 -20.70 1.48
CA LEU A 172 -0.30 -20.51 2.00
C LEU A 172 -0.81 -21.79 2.68
N THR A 173 -1.46 -21.64 3.84
CA THR A 173 -2.14 -22.74 4.51
C THR A 173 -3.44 -23.10 3.79
N LYS A 174 -4.02 -24.27 4.11
CA LYS A 174 -5.28 -24.69 3.48
C LYS A 174 -6.42 -23.72 3.76
N GLU A 175 -6.43 -23.14 4.95
CA GLU A 175 -7.40 -22.17 5.43
C GLU A 175 -7.26 -20.83 4.67
N GLU A 176 -6.03 -20.39 4.40
CA GLU A 176 -5.75 -19.20 3.58
C GLU A 176 -6.17 -19.39 2.11
N LEU A 177 -5.93 -20.59 1.55
CA LEU A 177 -6.38 -20.98 0.21
C LEU A 177 -7.90 -21.12 0.13
N GLU A 178 -8.56 -21.59 1.20
CA GLU A 178 -10.01 -21.70 1.30
C GLU A 178 -10.67 -20.32 1.40
N MET A 179 -10.14 -19.39 2.21
CA MET A 179 -10.66 -18.01 2.31
C MET A 179 -10.72 -17.30 0.96
N PHE A 180 -9.70 -17.48 0.11
CA PHE A 180 -9.74 -17.03 -1.28
C PHE A 180 -10.81 -17.76 -2.10
N SER A 181 -10.83 -19.10 -2.04
CA SER A 181 -11.71 -19.93 -2.85
C SER A 181 -13.22 -19.75 -2.56
N ILE A 182 -13.57 -19.27 -1.35
CA ILE A 182 -14.95 -18.92 -0.96
C ILE A 182 -15.24 -17.41 -1.08
N GLY A 183 -14.29 -16.60 -1.53
CA GLY A 183 -14.41 -15.15 -1.73
C GLY A 183 -14.63 -14.31 -0.45
N ARG A 184 -14.58 -14.90 0.74
CA ARG A 184 -14.94 -14.21 2.01
C ARG A 184 -13.78 -13.40 2.56
N GLY A 185 -13.97 -12.09 2.67
CA GLY A 185 -13.06 -11.18 3.36
C GLY A 185 -11.78 -10.89 2.59
N VAL A 186 -10.90 -11.88 2.42
CA VAL A 186 -9.56 -11.74 1.82
C VAL A 186 -9.63 -11.14 0.41
N TRP A 187 -10.62 -11.53 -0.41
CA TRP A 187 -10.85 -10.93 -1.73
C TRP A 187 -11.13 -9.42 -1.66
N GLY A 188 -12.02 -9.00 -0.76
CA GLY A 188 -12.35 -7.59 -0.52
C GLY A 188 -11.18 -6.78 0.06
N VAL A 189 -10.35 -7.40 0.92
CA VAL A 189 -9.11 -6.80 1.44
C VAL A 189 -8.09 -6.63 0.31
N LEU A 190 -7.90 -7.64 -0.54
CA LEU A 190 -6.99 -7.58 -1.68
C LEU A 190 -7.41 -6.50 -2.70
N HIS A 191 -8.70 -6.38 -3.04
CA HIS A 191 -9.20 -5.29 -3.87
C HIS A 191 -9.05 -3.92 -3.21
N SER A 192 -9.41 -3.77 -1.93
CA SER A 192 -9.33 -2.49 -1.21
C SER A 192 -7.88 -2.02 -1.02
N SER A 193 -6.95 -2.95 -0.82
CA SER A 193 -5.52 -2.67 -0.78
C SER A 193 -5.00 -2.28 -2.17
N SER A 194 -5.47 -2.94 -3.24
CA SER A 194 -5.07 -2.63 -4.62
C SER A 194 -5.59 -1.27 -5.09
N ASP A 195 -6.88 -0.96 -4.91
CA ASP A 195 -7.46 0.38 -5.17
C ASP A 195 -6.66 1.48 -4.47
N ARG A 196 -6.33 1.23 -3.19
CA ARG A 196 -5.52 2.15 -2.41
C ARG A 196 -4.16 2.39 -3.04
N VAL A 197 -3.42 1.34 -3.40
CA VAL A 197 -2.09 1.50 -3.99
C VAL A 197 -2.16 2.20 -5.35
N VAL A 198 -3.15 1.88 -6.20
CA VAL A 198 -3.40 2.58 -7.46
C VAL A 198 -3.65 4.07 -7.20
N ARG A 199 -4.61 4.42 -6.34
CA ARG A 199 -4.97 5.81 -6.03
C ARG A 199 -3.81 6.60 -5.41
N ASP A 200 -3.07 5.98 -4.50
CA ASP A 200 -2.00 6.65 -3.75
C ASP A 200 -0.70 6.77 -4.59
N LEU A 201 -0.45 5.87 -5.57
CA LEU A 201 0.74 5.91 -6.45
C LEU A 201 0.53 6.49 -7.87
N ARG A 202 -0.61 6.28 -8.54
CA ARG A 202 -0.84 6.67 -9.96
C ARG A 202 -0.51 8.13 -10.28
N GLN A 203 -0.74 9.02 -9.31
CA GLN A 203 -0.39 10.44 -9.40
C GLN A 203 1.09 10.72 -9.72
N PHE A 204 2.01 9.83 -9.32
CA PHE A 204 3.44 10.03 -9.53
C PHE A 204 3.89 9.79 -10.97
N GLU A 205 3.13 9.07 -11.79
CA GLU A 205 3.42 8.95 -13.24
C GLU A 205 3.48 10.36 -13.87
N THR A 206 2.50 11.21 -13.57
CA THR A 206 2.47 12.61 -13.98
C THR A 206 3.57 13.42 -13.30
N TYR A 207 3.66 13.38 -11.96
CA TYR A 207 4.62 14.23 -11.22
C TYR A 207 6.08 13.94 -11.61
N PHE A 208 6.41 12.71 -11.98
CA PHE A 208 7.75 12.32 -12.40
C PHE A 208 8.02 12.63 -13.87
N ALA A 209 7.05 12.41 -14.77
CA ALA A 209 7.18 12.78 -16.19
C ALA A 209 7.28 14.30 -16.40
N GLU A 210 6.54 15.10 -15.63
CA GLU A 210 6.63 16.58 -15.67
C GLU A 210 7.98 17.13 -15.18
N GLN A 211 8.78 16.31 -14.49
CA GLN A 211 10.02 16.70 -13.81
C GLN A 211 11.27 15.98 -14.32
N GLY A 212 11.13 15.11 -15.33
CA GLY A 212 12.25 14.38 -15.95
C GLY A 212 12.78 13.20 -15.13
N TYR A 213 11.96 12.62 -14.24
CA TYR A 213 12.29 11.43 -13.47
C TYR A 213 11.78 10.16 -14.17
N ASP A 214 12.10 10.00 -15.46
CA ASP A 214 11.53 8.99 -16.36
C ASP A 214 11.60 7.56 -15.80
N ASP A 215 12.73 7.17 -15.20
CA ASP A 215 12.90 5.84 -14.58
C ASP A 215 11.92 5.61 -13.41
N LEU A 216 11.65 6.65 -12.59
CA LEU A 216 10.68 6.57 -11.50
C LEU A 216 9.23 6.58 -12.02
N ALA A 217 8.96 7.30 -13.12
CA ALA A 217 7.67 7.27 -13.79
C ALA A 217 7.37 5.86 -14.35
N ALA A 218 8.36 5.24 -15.00
CA ALA A 218 8.27 3.86 -15.49
C ALA A 218 8.11 2.87 -14.33
N TRP A 219 8.92 2.97 -13.27
CA TRP A 219 8.77 2.11 -12.08
C TRP A 219 7.38 2.23 -11.45
N THR A 220 6.82 3.45 -11.40
CA THR A 220 5.46 3.68 -10.90
C THR A 220 4.42 3.03 -11.82
N THR A 221 4.52 3.24 -13.13
CA THR A 221 3.60 2.69 -14.14
C THR A 221 3.52 1.17 -14.07
N ASP A 222 4.68 0.49 -14.08
CA ASP A 222 4.79 -0.96 -13.87
C ASP A 222 4.08 -1.42 -12.59
N THR A 223 4.38 -0.75 -11.48
CA THR A 223 3.96 -1.16 -10.14
C THR A 223 2.46 -0.96 -9.97
N VAL A 224 1.93 0.16 -10.47
CA VAL A 224 0.50 0.46 -10.52
C VAL A 224 -0.23 -0.52 -11.44
N GLY A 225 0.35 -0.86 -12.60
CA GLY A 225 -0.24 -1.81 -13.55
C GLY A 225 -0.53 -3.19 -12.97
N LEU A 226 0.33 -3.70 -12.08
CA LEU A 226 0.09 -4.95 -11.34
C LEU A 226 -1.19 -4.88 -10.50
N TYR A 227 -1.44 -3.76 -9.83
CA TYR A 227 -2.63 -3.52 -9.01
C TYR A 227 -3.86 -3.12 -9.83
N GLU A 228 -3.71 -2.43 -10.96
CA GLU A 228 -4.81 -2.16 -11.88
C GLU A 228 -5.33 -3.45 -12.53
N GLU A 229 -4.45 -4.38 -12.91
CA GLU A 229 -4.89 -5.68 -13.43
C GLU A 229 -5.74 -6.44 -12.39
N ILE A 230 -5.34 -6.46 -11.11
CA ILE A 230 -6.13 -7.07 -10.02
C ILE A 230 -7.57 -6.57 -10.02
N LEU A 231 -7.77 -5.27 -10.16
CA LEU A 231 -9.11 -4.64 -10.11
C LEU A 231 -10.00 -5.04 -11.31
N THR A 232 -9.43 -5.69 -12.34
CA THR A 232 -10.17 -6.23 -13.50
C THR A 232 -10.48 -7.73 -13.40
N LEU A 233 -9.89 -8.46 -12.45
CA LEU A 233 -10.03 -9.91 -12.33
C LEU A 233 -11.30 -10.31 -11.57
N ASP A 234 -11.81 -11.49 -11.90
CA ASP A 234 -12.90 -12.13 -11.14
C ASP A 234 -12.35 -12.95 -9.96
N HIS A 235 -13.16 -13.18 -8.92
CA HIS A 235 -12.73 -13.96 -7.74
C HIS A 235 -12.27 -15.39 -8.06
N THR A 236 -12.70 -15.94 -9.21
CA THR A 236 -12.26 -17.25 -9.69
C THR A 236 -10.79 -17.27 -10.13
N GLU A 237 -10.22 -16.09 -10.44
CA GLU A 237 -8.84 -15.88 -10.86
C GLU A 237 -7.91 -15.49 -9.69
N TRP A 238 -8.34 -15.68 -8.43
CA TRP A 238 -7.65 -15.18 -7.24
C TRP A 238 -6.15 -15.49 -7.17
N LYS A 239 -5.71 -16.60 -7.77
CA LYS A 239 -4.28 -16.95 -7.87
C LYS A 239 -3.48 -15.89 -8.62
N LYS A 240 -3.97 -15.48 -9.79
CA LYS A 240 -3.36 -14.42 -10.60
C LYS A 240 -3.40 -13.09 -9.85
N ALA A 241 -4.54 -12.76 -9.25
CA ALA A 241 -4.68 -11.55 -8.43
C ALA A 241 -3.67 -11.51 -7.28
N TYR A 242 -3.44 -12.63 -6.59
CA TYR A 242 -2.46 -12.72 -5.50
C TYR A 242 -1.01 -12.74 -5.99
N THR A 243 -0.70 -13.37 -7.13
CA THR A 243 0.63 -13.28 -7.77
C THR A 243 0.98 -11.81 -8.08
N ASN A 244 0.08 -11.08 -8.73
CA ASN A 244 0.26 -9.65 -9.01
C ASN A 244 0.40 -8.83 -7.72
N TYR A 245 -0.42 -9.13 -6.70
CA TYR A 245 -0.37 -8.45 -5.40
C TYR A 245 0.98 -8.66 -4.70
N LEU A 246 1.51 -9.88 -4.74
CA LEU A 246 2.79 -10.25 -4.16
C LEU A 246 3.96 -9.57 -4.90
N GLU A 247 3.95 -9.53 -6.23
CA GLU A 247 4.98 -8.82 -7.00
C GLU A 247 4.94 -7.31 -6.74
N GLY A 248 3.75 -6.69 -6.75
CA GLY A 248 3.58 -5.28 -6.42
C GLY A 248 4.06 -4.96 -5.00
N ALA A 249 3.72 -5.81 -4.03
CA ALA A 249 4.16 -5.68 -2.65
C ALA A 249 5.69 -5.79 -2.54
N GLU A 250 6.32 -6.76 -3.21
CA GLU A 250 7.77 -6.89 -3.26
C GLU A 250 8.45 -5.65 -3.85
N ARG A 251 7.91 -5.07 -4.94
CA ARG A 251 8.46 -3.84 -5.54
C ARG A 251 8.45 -2.68 -4.55
N ILE A 252 7.32 -2.49 -3.85
CA ILE A 252 7.14 -1.40 -2.88
C ILE A 252 7.99 -1.62 -1.61
N GLU A 253 8.07 -2.85 -1.08
CA GLU A 253 8.98 -3.20 0.03
C GLU A 253 10.46 -2.97 -0.34
N ARG A 254 10.87 -3.32 -1.57
CA ARG A 254 12.24 -3.04 -2.06
C ARG A 254 12.52 -1.55 -2.11
N MET A 255 11.57 -0.73 -2.57
CA MET A 255 11.71 0.73 -2.62
C MET A 255 11.87 1.34 -1.21
N ASP A 256 11.05 0.96 -0.23
CA ASP A 256 11.19 1.46 1.15
C ASP A 256 12.50 1.00 1.81
N MET A 257 12.87 -0.28 1.66
CA MET A 257 14.16 -0.79 2.15
C MET A 257 15.35 0.00 1.57
N VAL A 258 15.29 0.37 0.30
CA VAL A 258 16.33 1.16 -0.38
C VAL A 258 16.38 2.60 0.15
N ILE A 259 15.23 3.26 0.33
CA ILE A 259 15.12 4.58 0.96
C ILE A 259 15.70 4.56 2.38
N GLU A 260 15.33 3.55 3.18
CA GLU A 260 15.74 3.39 4.58
C GLU A 260 17.19 2.97 4.77
N LEU A 261 17.80 2.25 3.82
CA LEU A 261 19.21 1.82 3.87
C LEU A 261 20.19 2.93 3.45
N MET A 262 19.75 3.87 2.60
CA MET A 262 20.57 5.02 2.20
C MET A 262 20.45 6.18 3.18
N SER A 263 19.25 6.44 3.72
CA SER A 263 19.00 7.50 4.74
C SER A 263 19.67 7.23 6.11
N LYS A 264 20.46 6.16 6.23
CA LYS A 264 21.26 5.78 7.41
C LYS A 264 22.78 5.79 7.14
N LYS A 265 23.19 6.28 5.95
CA LYS A 265 24.60 6.42 5.52
C LYS A 265 25.01 7.87 5.27
N SER A 266 24.02 8.74 5.03
CA SER A 266 24.12 10.20 4.98
C SER A 266 24.17 10.78 6.39
#